data_AF-A0A3B4X2G1-F1
#
_entry.id   AF-A0A3B4X2G1-F1
#
_cell.length_a   1.000
_cell.length_b   1.000
_cell.length_c   1.000
_cell.angle_alpha   90.00
_cell.angle_beta   90.00
_cell.angle_gamma   90.00
#
_symmetry.space_group_name_H-M   'P 1'
#
loop_
_entity.id
_entity.type
_entity.pdbx_description
1 polymer ?
#
loop_
_entity_poly.entity_id
_entity_poly.type
_entity_poly.pdbx_seq_one_letter_code
_entity_poly.pdbx_strand_id
1 'polypeptide(L)'
;MVLSSVNKMKVFQLVFSDPGRSFYSSGDKLSGSVQLEAAHTCRVTGLSVTAAGCAHVDHRGGKNRRSRSQEVEYLKYEEELRLEEQLSRGKELVLRDS
;
A
#
# COMPACT_ATOMS: atom_id res chain seq x y z
N MET A 1 -3.75 -14.19 -5.22
CA MET A 1 -4.03 -14.68 -3.85
C MET A 1 -5.24 -15.59 -3.91
N VAL A 2 -5.10 -16.91 -3.68
CA VAL A 2 -6.25 -17.83 -3.66
C VAL A 2 -6.82 -17.82 -2.25
N LEU A 3 -7.87 -17.03 -2.02
CA LEU A 3 -8.60 -17.02 -0.75
C LEU A 3 -9.53 -18.24 -0.72
N SER A 4 -9.11 -19.32 -0.05
CA SER A 4 -10.01 -20.43 0.28
C SER A 4 -10.98 -20.01 1.40
N SER A 5 -12.12 -20.66 1.52
CA SER A 5 -13.14 -20.37 2.55
C SER A 5 -12.60 -20.39 4.00
N VAL A 6 -11.46 -21.05 4.22
CA VAL A 6 -10.78 -21.15 5.53
C VAL A 6 -9.92 -19.91 5.84
N ASN A 7 -9.42 -19.21 4.82
CA ASN A 7 -8.55 -18.03 4.95
C ASN A 7 -9.31 -16.73 4.61
N LYS A 8 -10.63 -16.72 4.80
CA LYS A 8 -11.45 -15.57 4.47
C LYS A 8 -11.10 -14.40 5.40
N MET A 9 -10.64 -13.31 4.80
CA MET A 9 -10.41 -12.05 5.48
C MET A 9 -11.74 -11.31 5.63
N LYS A 10 -12.02 -10.79 6.82
CA LYS A 10 -13.13 -9.85 7.04
C LYS A 10 -12.78 -8.48 6.46
N VAL A 11 -11.56 -8.02 6.70
CA VAL A 11 -11.05 -6.75 6.20
C VAL A 11 -9.67 -6.98 5.60
N PHE A 12 -9.45 -6.49 4.39
CA PHE A 12 -8.14 -6.34 3.80
C PHE A 12 -8.15 -5.11 2.90
N GLN A 13 -7.62 -4.00 3.41
CA GLN A 13 -7.69 -2.71 2.72
C GLN A 13 -6.47 -1.84 2.99
N LEU A 14 -6.14 -0.99 2.02
CA LEU A 14 -5.13 0.04 2.15
C LEU A 14 -5.80 1.36 2.55
N VAL A 15 -5.25 2.04 3.55
CA VAL A 15 -5.77 3.30 4.09
C VAL A 15 -4.70 4.36 3.96
N PHE A 16 -4.90 5.33 3.08
CA PHE A 16 -3.99 6.48 2.95
C PHE A 16 -4.09 7.37 4.20
N SER A 17 -2.97 7.97 4.60
CA SER A 17 -2.93 8.91 5.74
C SER A 17 -3.77 10.16 5.49
N ASP A 18 -3.94 10.54 4.22
CA ASP A 18 -4.77 11.67 3.80
C ASP A 18 -5.80 11.20 2.76
N PRO A 19 -6.93 10.60 3.20
CA PRO A 19 -7.95 10.07 2.30
C PRO A 19 -8.74 11.17 1.57
N GLY A 20 -8.65 12.43 2.02
CA GLY A 20 -9.29 13.57 1.35
C GLY A 20 -8.47 14.12 0.19
N ARG A 21 -7.19 13.75 0.10
CA ARG A 21 -6.29 14.22 -0.95
C ARG A 21 -6.62 13.54 -2.27
N SER A 22 -6.96 14.37 -3.26
CA SER A 22 -7.39 13.90 -4.58
C SER A 22 -6.25 13.65 -5.56
N PHE A 23 -5.06 14.22 -5.34
CA PHE A 23 -3.90 14.02 -6.20
C PHE A 23 -2.57 14.16 -5.46
N TYR A 24 -1.56 13.46 -5.99
CA TYR A 24 -0.15 13.56 -5.62
C TYR A 24 0.64 13.97 -6.86
N SER A 25 1.68 14.76 -6.64
CA SER A 25 2.58 15.30 -7.65
C SER A 25 4.01 14.79 -7.44
N SER A 26 4.89 15.11 -8.37
CA SER A 26 6.30 14.73 -8.28
C SER A 26 6.91 15.23 -6.97
N GLY A 27 7.56 14.33 -6.22
CA GLY A 27 8.18 14.62 -4.93
C GLY A 27 7.25 14.56 -3.73
N ASP A 28 5.92 14.41 -3.93
CA ASP A 28 5.01 14.23 -2.81
C ASP A 28 5.22 12.87 -2.12
N LYS A 29 5.17 12.88 -0.79
CA LYS A 29 5.14 11.65 0.01
C LYS A 29 3.72 11.10 0.08
N LEU A 30 3.55 9.87 -0.37
CA LEU A 30 2.36 9.07 -0.12
C LEU A 30 2.62 8.16 1.09
N SER A 31 1.73 8.19 2.07
CA SER A 31 1.82 7.36 3.28
C SER A 31 0.45 6.78 3.62
N GLY A 32 0.44 5.73 4.42
CA GLY A 32 -0.78 5.03 4.82
C GLY A 32 -0.50 3.85 5.71
N SER A 33 -1.52 3.01 5.89
CA SER A 33 -1.45 1.74 6.58
C SER A 33 -2.25 0.67 5.83
N VAL A 34 -1.95 -0.59 6.12
CA VAL A 34 -2.74 -1.73 5.63
C VAL A 34 -3.52 -2.29 6.81
N GLN A 35 -4.84 -2.33 6.67
CA GLN A 35 -5.73 -2.92 7.66
C GLN A 35 -6.07 -4.35 7.28
N LEU A 36 -5.96 -5.23 8.27
CA LEU A 36 -6.09 -6.67 8.11
C LEU A 36 -6.93 -7.22 9.27
N GLU A 37 -8.11 -7.77 8.97
CA GLU A 37 -8.96 -8.46 9.95
C GLU A 37 -9.30 -9.86 9.42
N ALA A 38 -8.97 -10.89 10.19
CA ALA A 38 -9.28 -12.27 9.84
C ALA A 38 -10.65 -12.69 10.41
N ALA A 39 -11.40 -13.51 9.66
CA ALA A 39 -12.66 -14.04 10.16
C ALA A 39 -12.45 -15.00 11.33
N HIS A 40 -11.39 -15.82 11.23
CA HIS A 40 -10.97 -16.82 12.21
C HIS A 40 -9.46 -16.71 12.44
N THR A 41 -8.94 -17.37 13.48
CA THR A 41 -7.50 -17.42 13.75
C THR A 41 -6.73 -17.92 12.54
N CYS A 42 -5.79 -17.12 12.06
CA CYS A 42 -4.93 -17.47 10.94
C CYS A 42 -3.48 -17.08 11.21
N ARG A 43 -2.55 -17.73 10.50
CA ARG A 43 -1.14 -17.36 10.52
C ARG A 43 -0.84 -16.50 9.30
N VAL A 44 -0.36 -15.28 9.53
CA VAL A 44 0.15 -14.40 8.47
C VAL A 44 1.64 -14.68 8.31
N THR A 45 2.07 -15.09 7.12
CA THR A 45 3.48 -15.44 6.83
C THR A 45 4.29 -14.25 6.35
N GLY A 46 3.63 -13.27 5.75
CA GLY A 46 4.25 -12.07 5.21
C GLY A 46 3.16 -11.16 4.65
N LEU A 47 3.47 -9.88 4.62
CA LEU A 47 2.64 -8.85 4.01
C LEU A 47 3.56 -7.93 3.23
N SER A 48 3.26 -7.70 1.96
CA SER A 48 3.99 -6.75 1.13
C SER A 48 3.04 -5.77 0.49
N VAL A 49 3.55 -4.58 0.22
CA VAL A 49 2.88 -3.54 -0.55
C VAL A 49 3.68 -3.25 -1.79
N THR A 50 2.99 -3.12 -2.92
CA THR A 50 3.58 -2.66 -4.16
C THR A 50 2.83 -1.43 -4.64
N ALA A 51 3.58 -0.47 -5.20
CA ALA A 51 3.02 0.70 -5.85
C ALA A 51 3.61 0.82 -7.25
N ALA A 52 2.74 1.04 -8.22
CA ALA A 52 3.09 1.17 -9.62
C ALA A 52 2.38 2.37 -10.22
N GLY A 53 3.09 3.12 -11.08
CA GLY A 53 2.55 4.25 -11.82
C GLY A 53 3.18 4.30 -13.19
N CYS A 54 2.39 4.02 -14.22
CA CYS A 54 2.85 3.98 -15.61
C CYS A 54 2.00 4.92 -16.46
N ALA A 55 2.62 5.64 -17.39
CA ALA A 55 1.92 6.35 -18.44
C ALA A 55 2.06 5.59 -19.75
N HIS A 56 0.94 5.39 -20.43
CA HIS A 56 0.88 4.84 -21.78
C HIS A 56 0.43 5.93 -22.75
N VAL A 57 1.19 6.15 -23.81
CA VAL A 57 0.93 7.18 -24.82
C VAL A 57 0.78 6.51 -26.18
N ASP A 58 -0.45 6.49 -26.67
CA ASP A 58 -0.77 6.03 -28.02
C ASP A 58 -0.77 7.19 -29.01
N HIS A 59 0.22 7.22 -29.90
CA HIS A 59 0.20 8.17 -31.01
C HIS A 59 -0.61 7.61 -32.18
N ARG A 60 -1.75 8.23 -32.45
CA ARG A 60 -2.47 8.02 -33.71
C ARG A 60 -1.66 8.64 -34.85
N GLY A 61 -0.97 7.80 -35.61
CA GLY A 61 -0.36 8.20 -36.87
C GLY A 61 -1.45 8.53 -37.91
N GLY A 62 -1.23 9.57 -38.71
CA GLY A 62 -2.06 9.81 -39.90
C GLY A 62 -1.94 8.68 -40.93
N LYS A 63 -2.72 8.75 -42.01
CA LYS A 63 -2.94 7.68 -43.02
C LYS A 63 -1.69 6.93 -43.55
N ASN A 64 -0.48 7.49 -43.41
CA ASN A 64 0.80 6.90 -43.83
C ASN A 64 1.85 6.71 -42.70
N ARG A 65 1.51 6.90 -41.41
CA ARG A 65 2.43 6.63 -40.28
C ARG A 65 1.87 5.49 -39.43
N ARG A 66 2.68 4.44 -39.24
CA ARG A 66 2.38 3.36 -38.28
C ARG A 66 2.14 3.98 -36.89
N SER A 67 1.08 3.54 -36.21
CA SER A 67 0.81 3.91 -34.83
C SER A 67 2.04 3.58 -33.98
N ARG A 68 2.50 4.55 -33.18
CA ARG A 68 3.63 4.39 -32.28
C ARG A 68 3.09 4.53 -30.86
N SER A 69 3.19 3.50 -30.05
CA SER A 69 2.92 3.58 -28.62
C SER A 69 4.23 3.83 -27.86
N GLN A 70 4.13 4.52 -26.73
CA GLN A 70 5.22 4.69 -25.77
C GLN A 70 4.68 4.38 -24.38
N GLU A 71 5.47 3.70 -23.57
CA GLU A 71 5.13 3.40 -22.18
C GLU A 71 6.29 3.84 -21.30
N VAL A 72 5.97 4.54 -20.21
CA VAL A 72 6.95 5.06 -19.26
C VAL A 72 6.49 4.73 -17.84
N GLU A 73 7.33 4.01 -17.10
CA GLU A 73 7.13 3.71 -15.68
C GLU A 73 7.72 4.86 -14.84
N TYR A 74 6.87 5.53 -14.05
CA TYR A 74 7.23 6.66 -13.19
C TYR A 74 7.34 6.28 -11.71
N LEU A 75 6.66 5.21 -11.30
CA LEU A 75 6.70 4.68 -9.95
C LEU A 75 6.78 3.16 -10.03
N LYS A 76 7.78 2.60 -9.36
CA LYS A 76 7.90 1.17 -9.07
C LYS A 76 8.46 1.01 -7.68
N TYR A 77 7.62 0.53 -6.77
CA TYR A 77 7.96 0.36 -5.38
C TYR A 77 7.43 -0.98 -4.88
N GLU A 78 8.22 -1.64 -4.05
CA GLU A 78 7.87 -2.87 -3.35
C GLU A 78 8.50 -2.84 -1.97
N GLU A 79 7.72 -3.16 -0.95
CA GLU A 79 8.16 -3.20 0.44
C GLU A 79 7.47 -4.32 1.20
N GLU A 80 8.23 -5.05 2.02
CA GLU A 80 7.67 -5.97 3.01
C GLU A 80 7.30 -5.21 4.28
N LEU A 81 6.03 -5.31 4.66
CA LEU A 81 5.48 -4.69 5.85
C LEU A 81 5.71 -5.56 7.08
N ARG A 82 6.07 -4.93 8.19
CA ARG A 82 6.20 -5.55 9.51
C ARG A 82 5.27 -4.84 10.48
N LEU A 83 4.61 -5.60 11.35
CA LEU A 83 3.95 -5.00 12.50
C LEU A 83 5.04 -4.50 13.44
N GLU A 84 5.15 -3.19 13.66
CA GLU A 84 5.97 -2.69 14.74
C GLU A 84 5.38 -3.19 16.06
N GLU A 85 6.20 -3.93 16.81
CA GLU A 85 5.84 -4.41 18.13
C GLU A 85 5.85 -3.20 19.08
N GLN A 86 4.74 -2.49 19.22
CA GLN A 86 4.55 -1.52 20.31
C GLN A 86 4.38 -2.26 21.66
N LEU A 87 5.40 -3.02 22.06
CA LEU A 87 5.59 -3.37 23.45
C LEU A 87 6.21 -2.15 24.14
N SER A 88 5.36 -1.23 24.63
CA SER A 88 5.79 -0.35 25.72
C SER A 88 5.94 -1.19 26.98
N ARG A 89 7.05 -1.94 27.07
CA ARG A 89 7.53 -2.51 28.31
C ARG A 89 7.95 -1.32 29.18
N GLY A 90 7.08 -0.93 30.12
CA GLY A 90 7.38 0.06 31.15
C GLY A 90 6.92 1.49 30.86
N LYS A 91 5.60 1.73 30.88
CA LYS A 91 5.14 2.95 31.58
C LYS A 91 5.32 2.67 33.08
N GLU A 92 6.55 2.80 33.55
CA GLU A 92 6.81 2.97 34.97
C GLU A 92 6.26 4.35 35.32
N LEU A 93 4.99 4.36 35.72
CA LEU A 93 4.37 5.48 36.41
C LEU A 93 5.09 5.62 37.74
N VAL A 94 6.22 6.33 37.74
CA VAL A 94 6.82 6.82 38.97
C VAL A 94 5.88 7.89 39.51
N LEU A 95 5.01 7.46 40.42
CA LEU A 95 4.32 8.36 41.35
C LEU A 95 5.41 9.14 42.09
N ARG A 96 5.58 10.41 41.74
CA ARG A 96 6.30 11.35 42.59
C ARG A 96 5.27 11.97 43.51
N ASP A 97 5.13 11.38 44.70
CA ASP A 97 4.66 12.11 45.87
C ASP A 97 5.82 13.01 46.34
N SER A 98 5.63 14.32 46.27
CA SER A 98 6.23 15.35 47.15
C SER A 98 5.59 16.71 46.85
#